data_AF-A0A9D5CXY8-F1
#
_entry.id   AF-A0A9D5CXY8-F1
#
_cell.length_a   1.000
_cell.length_b   1.000
_cell.length_c   1.000
_cell.angle_alpha   90.00
_cell.angle_beta   90.00
_cell.angle_gamma   90.00
#
_symmetry.space_group_name_H-M   'P 1'
#
loop_
_entity.id
_entity.type
_entity.pdbx_description
1 polymer ?
#
loop_
_entity_poly.entity_id
_entity_poly.type
_entity_poly.pdbx_seq_one_letter_code
_entity_poly.pdbx_strand_id
1 'polypeptide(L)'
;MALHKNALCCNSFHGFSLLSKANDCRELSSQKVWVDMSTASRNSFKSALSLRCSMDHHHALFRRFDGDEVGRLHAAAPYRQLLPDSNIIPLMDVGPQLVNGHGPSRHGSPLGFPEHPLPEKMVVAVDVDEVLGSFLSALNKFIADRYSSNHSLSEYYVYEFFKIWNCSRAEADIRVHEFFKTPYFQKGIHPIPGARLTLQKLSKFCDLSVVTSRQNAIKDQTLEWIEKHYPGLFQEVHFGNHFALHGQSRSKSEICRSLGAQVLIDDNPRYALECAEVGLKVLLFDYNNSYPWCKADSIASHPLVTKVYNWQEVEQNLASWILS
;
A
#
# COMPACT_ATOMS: atom_id res chain seq x y z
N MET A 1 -55.78 -7.80 29.63
CA MET A 1 -54.86 -8.95 29.50
C MET A 1 -53.68 -8.44 28.67
N ALA A 2 -52.61 -7.89 29.24
CA ALA A 2 -51.50 -8.58 29.94
C ALA A 2 -51.04 -9.82 29.16
N LEU A 3 -49.77 -10.08 28.83
CA LEU A 3 -48.43 -9.52 29.08
C LEU A 3 -47.50 -10.36 28.17
N HIS A 4 -46.47 -9.80 27.54
CA HIS A 4 -45.06 -10.10 27.87
C HIS A 4 -44.07 -9.56 26.83
N LYS A 5 -43.18 -8.69 27.34
CA LYS A 5 -41.84 -8.44 26.83
C LYS A 5 -40.95 -9.67 27.07
N ASN A 6 -39.96 -9.87 26.21
CA ASN A 6 -38.62 -10.25 26.66
C ASN A 6 -37.56 -9.69 25.68
N ALA A 7 -36.75 -8.80 26.23
CA ALA A 7 -35.39 -8.51 25.78
C ALA A 7 -34.44 -9.54 26.41
N LEU A 8 -33.26 -9.74 25.81
CA LEU A 8 -32.00 -10.29 26.33
C LEU A 8 -31.18 -10.69 25.07
N CYS A 9 -29.87 -10.54 24.93
CA CYS A 9 -28.82 -9.73 25.53
C CYS A 9 -27.57 -10.05 24.66
N CYS A 10 -26.64 -9.10 24.56
CA CYS A 10 -25.31 -9.31 24.00
C CYS A 10 -24.59 -10.50 24.68
N ASN A 11 -23.83 -11.26 23.91
CA ASN A 11 -22.67 -12.00 24.43
C ASN A 11 -21.51 -11.92 23.45
N SER A 12 -20.58 -11.04 23.80
CA SER A 12 -19.17 -11.07 23.48
C SER A 12 -18.55 -12.44 23.79
N PHE A 13 -17.83 -13.03 22.84
CA PHE A 13 -16.91 -14.14 23.10
C PHE A 13 -15.46 -13.67 22.94
N HIS A 14 -14.81 -13.50 24.09
CA HIS A 14 -13.37 -13.49 24.25
C HIS A 14 -12.96 -14.76 25.00
N GLY A 15 -11.79 -15.30 24.65
CA GLY A 15 -11.13 -16.39 25.38
C GLY A 15 -11.02 -17.67 24.56
N PHE A 16 -9.94 -18.46 24.61
CA PHE A 16 -8.70 -18.37 25.37
C PHE A 16 -7.72 -19.36 24.70
N SER A 17 -6.43 -19.06 24.75
CA SER A 17 -5.38 -20.08 24.56
C SER A 17 -5.44 -21.08 25.72
N LEU A 18 -5.13 -22.35 25.48
CA LEU A 18 -4.30 -23.15 26.40
C LEU A 18 -3.85 -24.47 25.74
N LEU A 19 -2.56 -24.75 25.95
CA LEU A 19 -1.91 -26.02 25.67
C LEU A 19 -2.58 -27.19 26.39
N SER A 20 -2.49 -28.37 25.78
CA SER A 20 -2.50 -29.65 26.48
C SER A 20 -1.68 -30.68 25.70
N LYS A 21 -0.49 -30.98 26.22
CA LYS A 21 0.22 -32.25 25.97
C LYS A 21 -0.43 -33.32 26.84
N ALA A 22 -0.79 -34.46 26.25
CA ALA A 22 -0.80 -35.74 26.95
C ALA A 22 -0.66 -36.88 25.92
N ASN A 23 0.37 -37.69 26.14
CA ASN A 23 0.54 -39.03 25.58
C ASN A 23 -0.63 -39.92 25.99
N ASP A 24 -1.01 -40.87 25.12
CA ASP A 24 -1.00 -42.27 25.57
C ASP A 24 -0.84 -43.25 24.40
N CYS A 25 -0.13 -44.33 24.71
CA CYS A 25 0.32 -45.41 23.86
C CYS A 25 -0.82 -46.35 23.42
N ARG A 26 -0.78 -46.85 22.18
CA ARG A 26 -1.14 -48.24 21.85
C ARG A 26 -0.25 -48.79 20.73
N GLU A 27 0.53 -49.80 21.08
CA GLU A 27 1.21 -50.72 20.17
C GLU A 27 0.19 -51.64 19.46
N LEU A 28 0.52 -52.03 18.22
CA LEU A 28 0.47 -53.41 17.73
C LEU A 28 1.18 -53.51 16.36
N SER A 29 2.27 -54.30 16.35
CA SER A 29 2.75 -55.28 15.35
C SER A 29 2.16 -55.24 13.93
N SER A 30 2.83 -55.52 12.82
CA SER A 30 4.15 -56.05 12.47
C SER A 30 4.17 -56.11 10.94
N GLN A 31 5.26 -55.76 10.26
CA GLN A 31 5.88 -56.55 9.18
C GLN A 31 7.07 -55.81 8.56
N LYS A 32 8.26 -56.36 8.79
CA LYS A 32 9.48 -56.12 8.02
C LYS A 32 9.39 -56.95 6.74
N VAL A 33 9.69 -56.33 5.59
CA VAL A 33 10.24 -57.05 4.43
C VAL A 33 11.48 -56.28 4.00
N TRP A 34 12.61 -56.99 4.07
CA TRP A 34 13.88 -56.65 3.46
C TRP A 34 13.94 -57.33 2.09
N VAL A 35 14.34 -56.60 1.05
CA VAL A 35 15.03 -57.17 -0.11
C VAL A 35 16.09 -56.19 -0.57
N ASP A 36 17.33 -56.67 -0.59
CA ASP A 36 18.52 -56.05 -1.18
C ASP A 36 19.03 -57.00 -2.27
N MET A 37 19.41 -56.48 -3.44
CA MET A 37 20.66 -56.79 -4.17
C MET A 37 20.70 -56.17 -5.57
N SER A 38 21.63 -55.20 -5.73
CA SER A 38 22.70 -55.10 -6.76
C SER A 38 22.39 -55.43 -8.24
N THR A 39 22.71 -54.62 -9.26
CA THR A 39 24.08 -54.30 -9.74
C THR A 39 24.05 -53.39 -11.00
N ALA A 40 25.12 -52.57 -11.17
CA ALA A 40 25.68 -51.96 -12.40
C ALA A 40 24.84 -50.86 -13.12
N SER A 41 25.38 -49.76 -13.69
CA SER A 41 26.69 -49.47 -14.25
C SER A 41 26.97 -47.95 -14.30
N ARG A 42 28.26 -47.64 -14.48
CA ARG A 42 28.96 -46.35 -14.59
C ARG A 42 28.42 -45.43 -15.69
N ASN A 43 28.48 -44.11 -15.47
CA ASN A 43 29.32 -43.23 -16.29
C ASN A 43 29.50 -41.83 -15.67
N SER A 44 30.76 -41.43 -15.60
CA SER A 44 31.25 -40.12 -15.19
C SER A 44 31.23 -39.14 -16.36
N PHE A 45 30.90 -37.88 -16.13
CA PHE A 45 31.57 -36.76 -16.80
C PHE A 45 31.73 -35.59 -15.83
N LYS A 46 33.00 -35.20 -15.63
CA LYS A 46 33.43 -33.99 -14.95
C LYS A 46 33.37 -32.84 -15.94
N SER A 47 32.93 -31.66 -15.51
CA SER A 47 33.55 -30.42 -15.97
C SER A 47 33.47 -29.39 -14.84
N ALA A 48 34.65 -29.03 -14.35
CA ALA A 48 34.88 -27.96 -13.40
C ALA A 48 35.09 -26.66 -14.19
N LEU A 49 34.45 -25.58 -13.76
CA LEU A 49 34.88 -24.22 -14.12
C LEU A 49 35.05 -23.43 -12.82
N SER A 50 36.33 -23.29 -12.48
CA SER A 50 36.87 -22.38 -11.48
C SER A 50 37.00 -21.01 -12.11
N LEU A 51 36.36 -19.99 -11.52
CA LEU A 51 36.75 -18.60 -11.72
C LEU A 51 36.99 -17.97 -10.35
N ARG A 52 38.27 -17.73 -10.06
CA ARG A 52 38.77 -16.78 -9.06
C ARG A 52 39.19 -15.50 -9.80
N CYS A 53 38.70 -14.36 -9.34
CA CYS A 53 39.37 -13.05 -9.35
C CYS A 53 38.60 -12.19 -8.33
N SER A 54 39.08 -12.05 -7.10
CA SER A 54 40.08 -11.09 -6.59
C SER A 54 39.46 -9.73 -6.21
N MET A 55 39.43 -9.52 -4.89
CA MET A 55 39.59 -8.29 -4.08
C MET A 55 38.86 -6.99 -4.50
N ASP A 56 38.04 -6.46 -3.60
CA ASP A 56 38.50 -5.37 -2.72
C ASP A 56 37.60 -5.20 -1.49
N HIS A 57 38.25 -5.11 -0.32
CA HIS A 57 37.64 -4.80 0.97
C HIS A 57 37.82 -3.30 1.24
N HIS A 58 36.72 -2.58 1.43
CA HIS A 58 36.73 -1.34 2.21
C HIS A 58 35.84 -1.51 3.43
N HIS A 59 36.51 -1.73 4.57
CA HIS A 59 35.95 -1.57 5.90
C HIS A 59 35.89 -0.06 6.21
N ALA A 60 34.70 0.45 6.50
CA ALA A 60 34.54 1.70 7.24
C ALA A 60 33.52 1.46 8.36
N LEU A 61 34.05 1.42 9.58
CA LEU A 61 33.32 1.38 10.84
C LEU A 61 32.70 2.76 11.10
N PHE A 62 31.40 2.83 11.39
CA PHE A 62 30.88 3.90 12.25
C PHE A 62 29.79 3.37 13.20
N ARG A 63 29.89 3.88 14.42
CA ARG A 63 29.21 3.50 15.67
C ARG A 63 27.69 3.62 15.53
N ARG A 64 26.97 2.68 16.13
CA ARG A 64 25.55 2.86 16.49
C ARG A 64 25.47 3.77 17.71
N PHE A 65 24.77 4.88 17.56
CA PHE A 65 24.16 5.62 18.66
C PHE A 65 22.68 5.21 18.65
N ASP A 66 22.21 4.62 19.75
CA ASP A 66 20.79 4.47 20.02
C ASP A 66 20.22 5.83 20.42
N GLY A 67 19.10 6.20 19.82
CA GLY A 67 18.38 7.43 20.10
C GLY A 67 17.07 7.45 19.32
N ASP A 68 15.99 7.09 20.00
CA ASP A 68 14.61 7.33 19.58
C ASP A 68 14.41 8.83 19.35
N GLU A 69 14.18 9.25 18.11
CA GLU A 69 13.50 10.51 17.82
C GLU A 69 12.61 10.38 16.57
N VAL A 70 11.34 10.75 16.77
CA VAL A 70 10.30 10.85 15.75
C VAL A 70 10.65 11.98 14.78
N GLY A 71 11.16 11.63 13.60
CA GLY A 71 11.48 12.58 12.54
C GLY A 71 10.35 12.74 11.53
N ARG A 72 9.60 13.85 11.59
CA ARG A 72 8.85 14.37 10.43
C ARG A 72 9.86 14.86 9.41
N LEU A 73 9.88 14.28 8.21
CA LEU A 73 10.73 14.74 7.13
C LEU A 73 9.90 15.55 6.13
N HIS A 74 10.00 16.88 6.21
CA HIS A 74 9.58 17.77 5.13
C HIS A 74 10.70 17.84 4.09
N ALA A 75 10.43 17.37 2.88
CA ALA A 75 11.32 17.56 1.73
C ALA A 75 11.14 19.00 1.19
N ALA A 76 12.14 19.85 1.39
CA ALA A 76 12.22 21.16 0.75
C ALA A 76 12.86 21.00 -0.64
N ALA A 77 12.11 21.32 -1.70
CA ALA A 77 12.63 21.38 -3.06
C ALA A 77 13.33 22.73 -3.33
N PRO A 78 14.43 22.78 -4.10
CA PRO A 78 15.15 24.02 -4.36
C PRO A 78 14.43 24.91 -5.38
N TYR A 79 14.40 26.20 -5.03
CA TYR A 79 13.86 27.33 -5.79
C TYR A 79 14.54 27.47 -7.17
N ARG A 80 13.76 27.51 -8.25
CA ARG A 80 14.27 27.77 -9.61
C ARG A 80 13.85 29.17 -10.05
N GLN A 81 14.83 30.07 -10.12
CA GLN A 81 14.67 31.40 -10.73
C GLN A 81 14.55 31.25 -12.25
N LEU A 82 13.48 31.80 -12.83
CA LEU A 82 13.39 32.08 -14.26
C LEU A 82 12.97 33.54 -14.40
N LEU A 83 13.91 34.36 -14.88
CA LEU A 83 13.71 35.75 -15.28
C LEU A 83 12.89 35.81 -16.58
N PRO A 84 11.89 36.69 -16.68
CA PRO A 84 11.38 37.13 -17.97
C PRO A 84 11.97 38.51 -18.31
N ASP A 85 12.81 38.56 -19.35
CA ASP A 85 13.25 39.80 -19.98
C ASP A 85 12.04 40.58 -20.51
N SER A 86 11.86 41.80 -20.02
CA SER A 86 10.82 42.73 -20.45
C SER A 86 11.47 43.98 -21.03
N ASN A 87 11.52 44.08 -22.36
CA ASN A 87 11.80 45.31 -23.07
C ASN A 87 10.52 46.16 -23.13
N ILE A 88 10.30 47.06 -22.17
CA ILE A 88 9.42 48.23 -22.35
C ILE A 88 10.03 49.44 -21.65
N ILE A 89 10.41 50.42 -22.47
CA ILE A 89 10.81 51.78 -22.10
C ILE A 89 9.58 52.54 -21.59
N PRO A 90 9.72 53.37 -20.53
CA PRO A 90 9.15 54.71 -20.64
C PRO A 90 10.18 55.80 -20.34
N LEU A 91 10.28 56.71 -21.31
CA LEU A 91 11.01 57.96 -21.28
C LEU A 91 10.25 58.96 -20.39
N MET A 92 11.00 59.53 -19.44
CA MET A 92 10.92 60.87 -18.84
C MET A 92 9.56 61.58 -18.84
N ASP A 93 9.07 61.88 -17.64
CA ASP A 93 8.31 63.11 -17.40
C ASP A 93 8.91 63.89 -16.24
N VAL A 94 9.03 65.21 -16.44
CA VAL A 94 9.81 66.15 -15.66
C VAL A 94 8.87 66.92 -14.72
N GLY A 95 9.09 66.84 -13.40
CA GLY A 95 8.36 67.62 -12.40
C GLY A 95 9.30 68.45 -11.52
N PRO A 96 9.04 69.75 -11.28
CA PRO A 96 9.94 70.62 -10.52
C PRO A 96 9.62 70.67 -9.02
N GLN A 97 10.70 70.88 -8.25
CA GLN A 97 10.84 71.67 -7.01
C GLN A 97 9.94 71.43 -5.77
N LEU A 98 10.63 70.93 -4.74
CA LEU A 98 10.55 71.20 -3.29
C LEU A 98 9.67 72.38 -2.81
N VAL A 99 8.77 72.12 -1.85
CA VAL A 99 8.56 72.94 -0.63
C VAL A 99 8.06 72.07 0.54
N ASN A 100 8.60 72.33 1.74
CA ASN A 100 8.29 71.77 3.06
C ASN A 100 6.85 72.03 3.55
N GLY A 101 6.32 71.12 4.39
CA GLY A 101 5.16 71.40 5.25
C GLY A 101 4.73 70.23 6.15
N HIS A 102 4.79 70.42 7.47
CA HIS A 102 4.37 69.50 8.54
C HIS A 102 2.86 69.15 8.53
N GLY A 103 2.50 67.91 8.88
CA GLY A 103 1.16 67.56 9.39
C GLY A 103 0.76 66.08 9.21
N PRO A 104 -0.03 65.46 10.12
CA PRO A 104 -0.01 64.01 10.38
C PRO A 104 -1.02 63.22 9.54
N SER A 105 -0.59 62.08 8.97
CA SER A 105 -1.49 61.19 8.23
C SER A 105 -1.79 59.91 9.01
N ARG A 106 -3.06 59.81 9.42
CA ARG A 106 -3.73 58.55 9.74
C ARG A 106 -3.83 57.68 8.49
N HIS A 107 -3.98 56.38 8.72
CA HIS A 107 -4.49 55.35 7.81
C HIS A 107 -3.64 55.01 6.58
N GLY A 108 -2.76 54.01 6.74
CA GLY A 108 -2.46 53.05 5.70
C GLY A 108 -2.94 51.67 6.16
N SER A 109 -4.17 51.31 5.82
CA SER A 109 -4.60 49.90 5.83
C SER A 109 -3.69 49.11 4.89
N PRO A 110 -3.10 47.98 5.29
CA PRO A 110 -2.57 47.05 4.32
C PRO A 110 -3.73 46.64 3.43
N LEU A 111 -3.57 46.74 2.12
CA LEU A 111 -4.45 46.07 1.17
C LEU A 111 -4.30 44.57 1.40
N GLY A 112 -5.03 44.06 2.38
CA GLY A 112 -5.21 42.64 2.62
C GLY A 112 -6.03 42.12 1.46
N PHE A 113 -5.35 41.51 0.48
CA PHE A 113 -6.02 40.53 -0.35
C PHE A 113 -6.67 39.54 0.63
N PRO A 114 -7.98 39.28 0.53
CA PRO A 114 -8.54 38.14 1.23
C PRO A 114 -7.74 36.94 0.73
N GLU A 115 -6.93 36.35 1.59
CA GLU A 115 -6.47 34.98 1.38
C GLU A 115 -7.74 34.14 1.48
N HIS A 116 -8.46 34.05 0.36
CA HIS A 116 -9.45 33.01 0.19
C HIS A 116 -8.66 31.71 0.32
N PRO A 117 -8.93 30.88 1.35
CA PRO A 117 -8.30 29.58 1.43
C PRO A 117 -8.57 28.90 0.09
N LEU A 118 -7.50 28.43 -0.57
CA LEU A 118 -7.68 27.54 -1.71
C LEU A 118 -8.62 26.42 -1.24
N PRO A 119 -9.64 26.03 -2.02
CA PRO A 119 -10.54 24.98 -1.61
C PRO A 119 -9.72 23.75 -1.21
N GLU A 120 -9.96 23.24 0.00
CA GLU A 120 -9.23 22.08 0.51
C GLU A 120 -9.40 20.91 -0.46
N LYS A 121 -8.28 20.34 -0.87
CA LYS A 121 -8.28 19.19 -1.78
C LYS A 121 -8.89 17.99 -1.07
N MET A 122 -9.56 17.14 -1.84
CA MET A 122 -10.09 15.88 -1.32
C MET A 122 -8.95 14.95 -0.91
N VAL A 123 -8.94 14.47 0.33
CA VAL A 123 -7.91 13.53 0.79
C VAL A 123 -8.30 12.10 0.41
N VAL A 124 -7.47 11.43 -0.38
CA VAL A 124 -7.71 10.09 -0.94
C VAL A 124 -6.58 9.14 -0.53
N ALA A 125 -6.96 8.06 0.15
CA ALA A 125 -6.08 6.94 0.45
C ALA A 125 -6.14 5.89 -0.66
N VAL A 126 -4.98 5.35 -1.06
CA VAL A 126 -4.87 4.39 -2.17
C VAL A 126 -4.07 3.16 -1.73
N ASP A 127 -4.62 1.96 -1.91
CA ASP A 127 -3.89 0.72 -1.67
C ASP A 127 -2.84 0.41 -2.75
N VAL A 128 -1.91 -0.50 -2.45
CA VAL A 128 -0.85 -0.92 -3.36
C VAL A 128 -1.21 -2.19 -4.13
N ASP A 129 -1.42 -3.30 -3.43
CA ASP A 129 -1.52 -4.62 -4.05
C ASP A 129 -2.87 -4.76 -4.76
N GLU A 130 -2.85 -5.17 -6.03
CA GLU A 130 -4.04 -5.27 -6.90
C GLU A 130 -4.84 -3.96 -7.09
N VAL A 131 -4.27 -2.81 -6.71
CA VAL A 131 -4.81 -1.47 -7.00
C VAL A 131 -3.81 -0.63 -7.79
N LEU A 132 -2.61 -0.45 -7.24
CA LEU A 132 -1.49 0.20 -7.94
C LEU A 132 -0.61 -0.83 -8.64
N GLY A 133 -0.33 -1.97 -8.03
CA GLY A 133 0.61 -2.98 -8.54
C GLY A 133 0.01 -4.38 -8.60
N SER A 134 0.26 -5.09 -9.69
CA SER A 134 -0.16 -6.49 -9.92
C SER A 134 0.70 -7.49 -9.12
N PHE A 135 0.51 -7.51 -7.81
CA PHE A 135 1.24 -8.36 -6.87
C PHE A 135 1.04 -9.86 -7.15
N LEU A 136 -0.21 -10.29 -7.34
CA LEU A 136 -0.54 -11.71 -7.51
C LEU A 136 0.06 -12.28 -8.79
N SER A 137 0.14 -11.48 -9.86
CA SER A 137 0.79 -11.90 -11.11
C SER A 137 2.26 -12.28 -10.87
N ALA A 138 3.00 -11.42 -10.17
CA ALA A 138 4.40 -11.67 -9.84
C ALA A 138 4.57 -12.86 -8.87
N LEU A 139 3.71 -12.95 -7.86
CA LEU A 139 3.72 -14.04 -6.89
C LEU A 139 3.42 -15.39 -7.56
N ASN A 140 2.39 -15.49 -8.40
CA ASN A 140 2.04 -16.71 -9.12
C ASN A 140 3.19 -17.19 -10.01
N LYS A 141 3.88 -16.27 -10.68
CA LYS A 141 5.06 -16.61 -11.48
C LYS A 141 6.18 -17.21 -10.61
N PHE A 142 6.46 -16.62 -9.46
CA PHE A 142 7.43 -17.17 -8.51
C PHE A 142 7.01 -18.55 -7.99
N ILE A 143 5.74 -18.72 -7.61
CA ILE A 143 5.21 -19.98 -7.09
C ILE A 143 5.27 -21.09 -8.14
N ALA A 144 4.95 -20.77 -9.40
CA ALA A 144 5.09 -21.70 -10.52
C ALA A 144 6.55 -22.13 -10.73
N ASP A 145 7.47 -21.17 -10.77
CA ASP A 145 8.88 -21.45 -11.07
C ASP A 145 9.60 -22.16 -9.90
N ARG A 146 9.31 -21.79 -8.65
CA ARG A 146 10.00 -22.29 -7.45
C ARG A 146 9.39 -23.56 -6.87
N TYR A 147 8.06 -23.67 -6.93
CA TYR A 147 7.30 -24.75 -6.28
C TYR A 147 6.57 -25.65 -7.28
N SER A 148 6.72 -25.41 -8.60
CA SER A 148 6.04 -26.16 -9.66
C SER A 148 4.51 -26.17 -9.50
N SER A 149 3.96 -25.11 -8.90
CA SER A 149 2.53 -24.95 -8.62
C SER A 149 1.99 -23.77 -9.42
N ASN A 150 1.22 -24.07 -10.47
CA ASN A 150 0.65 -23.03 -11.33
C ASN A 150 -0.70 -22.59 -10.77
N HIS A 151 -0.87 -21.27 -10.60
CA HIS A 151 -2.12 -20.67 -10.17
C HIS A 151 -2.48 -19.50 -11.08
N SER A 152 -3.77 -19.36 -11.38
CA SER A 152 -4.33 -18.19 -12.03
C SER A 152 -5.04 -17.29 -11.02
N LEU A 153 -5.25 -16.03 -11.39
CA LEU A 153 -5.97 -15.07 -10.56
C LEU A 153 -7.41 -15.52 -10.23
N SER A 154 -8.07 -16.26 -11.14
CA SER A 154 -9.44 -16.72 -10.95
C SER A 154 -9.61 -17.73 -9.80
N GLU A 155 -8.52 -18.34 -9.33
CA GLU A 155 -8.55 -19.28 -8.20
C GLU A 155 -8.67 -18.58 -6.84
N TYR A 156 -8.34 -17.30 -6.76
CA TYR A 156 -8.29 -16.55 -5.50
C TYR A 156 -9.70 -16.08 -5.08
N TYR A 157 -10.53 -16.99 -4.56
CA TYR A 157 -11.84 -16.63 -4.00
C TYR A 157 -11.74 -16.00 -2.59
N VAL A 158 -10.55 -16.02 -1.99
CA VAL A 158 -10.26 -15.50 -0.65
C VAL A 158 -8.80 -15.04 -0.55
N TYR A 159 -8.51 -14.01 0.25
CA TYR A 159 -7.17 -13.52 0.56
C TYR A 159 -6.40 -14.42 1.54
N GLU A 160 -6.45 -15.73 1.35
CA GLU A 160 -5.78 -16.71 2.19
C GLU A 160 -5.03 -17.71 1.32
N PHE A 161 -3.78 -17.39 0.99
CA PHE A 161 -2.98 -18.15 0.01
C PHE A 161 -2.84 -19.63 0.32
N PHE A 162 -2.79 -20.02 1.59
CA PHE A 162 -2.71 -21.43 1.98
C PHE A 162 -3.93 -22.25 1.51
N LYS A 163 -5.12 -21.63 1.39
CA LYS A 163 -6.33 -22.28 0.85
C LYS A 163 -6.23 -22.51 -0.66
N ILE A 164 -5.53 -21.61 -1.36
CA ILE A 164 -5.38 -21.66 -2.82
C ILE A 164 -4.26 -22.63 -3.19
N TRP A 165 -3.13 -22.56 -2.48
CA TRP A 165 -1.95 -23.40 -2.71
C TRP A 165 -2.06 -24.79 -2.07
N ASN A 166 -3.20 -25.10 -1.43
CA ASN A 166 -3.46 -26.35 -0.72
C ASN A 166 -2.29 -26.76 0.21
N CYS A 167 -1.83 -25.81 1.02
CA CYS A 167 -0.72 -25.99 1.95
C CYS A 167 -1.07 -25.48 3.34
N SER A 168 -0.16 -25.64 4.31
CA SER A 168 -0.38 -25.10 5.65
C SER A 168 -0.21 -23.57 5.67
N ARG A 169 -0.82 -22.88 6.64
CA ARG A 169 -0.64 -21.43 6.83
C ARG A 169 0.84 -21.05 6.98
N ALA A 170 1.56 -21.80 7.82
CA ALA A 170 3.00 -21.59 8.04
C ALA A 170 3.81 -21.75 6.75
N GLU A 171 3.45 -22.72 5.91
CA GLU A 171 4.10 -22.91 4.62
C GLU A 171 3.81 -21.75 3.66
N ALA A 172 2.55 -21.30 3.56
CA ALA A 172 2.21 -20.14 2.75
C ALA A 172 2.99 -18.88 3.20
N ASP A 173 3.10 -18.65 4.51
CA ASP A 173 3.88 -17.54 5.07
C ASP A 173 5.35 -17.63 4.65
N ILE A 174 5.97 -18.82 4.77
CA ILE A 174 7.34 -19.06 4.30
C ILE A 174 7.49 -18.73 2.81
N ARG A 175 6.58 -19.22 1.96
CA ARG A 175 6.61 -18.97 0.50
C ARG A 175 6.53 -17.47 0.18
N VAL A 176 5.67 -16.72 0.86
CA VAL A 176 5.53 -15.26 0.70
C VAL A 176 6.80 -14.53 1.16
N HIS A 177 7.36 -14.91 2.30
CA HIS A 177 8.60 -14.31 2.81
C HIS A 177 9.82 -14.64 1.95
N GLU A 178 9.85 -15.81 1.30
CA GLU A 178 10.85 -16.10 0.26
C GLU A 178 10.67 -15.21 -0.95
N PHE A 179 9.43 -15.07 -1.45
CA PHE A 179 9.10 -14.23 -2.61
C PHE A 179 9.63 -12.80 -2.45
N PHE A 180 9.47 -12.18 -1.28
CA PHE A 180 9.95 -10.82 -0.97
C PHE A 180 11.46 -10.63 -1.19
N LYS A 181 12.25 -11.71 -1.13
CA LYS A 181 13.70 -11.67 -1.30
C LYS A 181 14.14 -11.88 -2.76
N THR A 182 13.19 -12.11 -3.67
CA THR A 182 13.50 -12.49 -5.06
C THR A 182 13.37 -11.32 -6.04
N PRO A 183 13.98 -11.44 -7.24
CA PRO A 183 13.74 -10.50 -8.33
C PRO A 183 12.28 -10.41 -8.79
N TYR A 184 11.46 -11.44 -8.56
CA TYR A 184 10.04 -11.41 -8.91
C TYR A 184 9.31 -10.32 -8.11
N PHE A 185 9.59 -10.18 -6.81
CA PHE A 185 9.04 -9.09 -6.01
C PHE A 185 9.65 -7.74 -6.38
N GLN A 186 10.98 -7.67 -6.47
CA GLN A 186 11.71 -6.41 -6.71
C GLN A 186 11.41 -5.77 -8.07
N LYS A 187 11.15 -6.60 -9.11
CA LYS A 187 11.05 -6.12 -10.50
C LYS A 187 9.84 -6.64 -11.26
N GLY A 188 9.17 -7.69 -10.77
CA GLY A 188 8.05 -8.34 -11.46
C GLY A 188 6.68 -7.78 -11.15
N ILE A 189 6.54 -6.92 -10.13
CA ILE A 189 5.27 -6.23 -9.84
C ILE A 189 5.13 -5.06 -10.82
N HIS A 190 4.20 -5.19 -11.76
CA HIS A 190 3.92 -4.16 -12.75
C HIS A 190 2.75 -3.27 -12.31
N PRO A 191 2.79 -1.96 -12.60
CA PRO A 191 1.66 -1.07 -12.35
C PRO A 191 0.38 -1.53 -13.04
N ILE A 192 -0.75 -1.38 -12.36
CA ILE A 192 -2.07 -1.60 -12.95
C ILE A 192 -2.31 -0.55 -14.05
N PRO A 193 -2.75 -0.96 -15.26
CA PRO A 193 -2.99 -0.03 -16.36
C PRO A 193 -3.93 1.13 -16.00
N GLY A 194 -3.56 2.33 -16.43
CA GLY A 194 -4.33 3.55 -16.16
C GLY A 194 -3.99 4.26 -14.84
N ALA A 195 -3.46 3.54 -13.83
CA ALA A 195 -3.26 4.06 -12.47
C ALA A 195 -2.49 5.39 -12.42
N ARG A 196 -1.26 5.38 -12.96
CA ARG A 196 -0.37 6.55 -12.89
C ARG A 196 -0.97 7.77 -13.58
N LEU A 197 -1.53 7.58 -14.78
CA LEU A 197 -2.08 8.69 -15.57
C LEU A 197 -3.28 9.31 -14.86
N THR A 198 -4.19 8.49 -14.35
CA THR A 198 -5.37 8.94 -13.61
C THR A 198 -4.97 9.68 -12.32
N LEU A 199 -4.09 9.10 -11.50
CA LEU A 199 -3.63 9.74 -10.27
C LEU A 199 -2.90 11.07 -10.54
N GLN A 200 -2.11 11.15 -11.62
CA GLN A 200 -1.48 12.41 -12.02
C GLN A 200 -2.50 13.50 -12.35
N LYS A 201 -3.61 13.17 -13.03
CA LYS A 201 -4.69 14.14 -13.25
C LYS A 201 -5.38 14.54 -11.95
N LEU A 202 -5.70 13.55 -11.10
CA LEU A 202 -6.41 13.75 -9.85
C LEU A 202 -5.60 14.53 -8.81
N SER A 203 -4.27 14.46 -8.83
CA SER A 203 -3.37 15.19 -7.91
C SER A 203 -3.58 16.72 -7.90
N LYS A 204 -4.21 17.28 -8.94
CA LYS A 204 -4.59 18.70 -9.00
C LYS A 204 -5.73 19.05 -8.05
N PHE A 205 -6.57 18.08 -7.71
CA PHE A 205 -7.81 18.24 -6.95
C PHE A 205 -7.84 17.39 -5.68
N CYS A 206 -6.95 16.38 -5.60
CA CYS A 206 -6.87 15.44 -4.50
C CYS A 206 -5.49 15.47 -3.86
N ASP A 207 -5.46 15.29 -2.55
CA ASP A 207 -4.29 14.98 -1.77
C ASP A 207 -4.20 13.46 -1.62
N LEU A 208 -3.18 12.88 -2.25
CA LEU A 208 -3.05 11.43 -2.40
C LEU A 208 -2.06 10.87 -1.39
N SER A 209 -2.46 9.84 -0.65
CA SER A 209 -1.56 9.08 0.23
C SER A 209 -1.71 7.58 -0.01
N VAL A 210 -0.62 6.84 0.09
CA VAL A 210 -0.66 5.37 0.04
C VAL A 210 -1.02 4.82 1.42
N VAL A 211 -2.00 3.91 1.48
CA VAL A 211 -2.34 3.17 2.71
C VAL A 211 -2.39 1.68 2.38
N THR A 212 -1.36 0.95 2.80
CA THR A 212 -1.19 -0.47 2.47
C THR A 212 -1.09 -1.35 3.71
N SER A 213 -1.60 -2.58 3.61
CA SER A 213 -1.50 -3.58 4.68
C SER A 213 -0.16 -4.32 4.70
N ARG A 214 0.77 -4.02 3.76
CA ARG A 214 2.11 -4.60 3.70
C ARG A 214 2.87 -4.50 5.02
N GLN A 215 3.74 -5.49 5.25
CA GLN A 215 4.59 -5.57 6.43
C GLN A 215 5.73 -4.54 6.38
N ASN A 216 6.16 -4.06 7.55
CA ASN A 216 7.32 -3.17 7.68
C ASN A 216 8.62 -3.82 7.17
N ALA A 217 8.70 -5.15 7.16
CA ALA A 217 9.85 -5.90 6.63
C ALA A 217 10.13 -5.66 5.13
N ILE A 218 9.14 -5.15 4.39
CA ILE A 218 9.25 -4.82 2.96
C ILE A 218 9.00 -3.33 2.69
N LYS A 219 9.17 -2.48 3.72
CA LYS A 219 8.92 -1.04 3.64
C LYS A 219 9.80 -0.38 2.59
N ASP A 220 11.12 -0.58 2.66
CA ASP A 220 12.08 0.10 1.78
C ASP A 220 11.85 -0.29 0.31
N GLN A 221 11.66 -1.57 0.03
CA GLN A 221 11.34 -2.06 -1.32
C GLN A 221 10.02 -1.49 -1.84
N THR A 222 9.04 -1.30 -0.96
CA THR A 222 7.74 -0.71 -1.34
C THR A 222 7.91 0.78 -1.65
N LEU A 223 8.67 1.52 -0.84
CA LEU A 223 8.95 2.94 -1.09
C LEU A 223 9.72 3.14 -2.40
N GLU A 224 10.74 2.32 -2.65
CA GLU A 224 11.49 2.34 -3.93
C GLU A 224 10.57 2.04 -5.13
N TRP A 225 9.67 1.08 -5.00
CA TRP A 225 8.71 0.74 -6.05
C TRP A 225 7.73 1.89 -6.31
N ILE A 226 7.22 2.53 -5.27
CA ILE A 226 6.32 3.69 -5.38
C ILE A 226 7.04 4.85 -6.05
N GLU A 227 8.25 5.21 -5.62
CA GLU A 227 9.00 6.33 -6.22
C GLU A 227 9.34 6.06 -7.70
N LYS A 228 9.69 4.82 -8.04
CA LYS A 228 9.97 4.42 -9.41
C LYS A 228 8.76 4.56 -10.34
N HIS A 229 7.56 4.16 -9.87
CA HIS A 229 6.38 4.04 -10.72
C HIS A 229 5.42 5.24 -10.62
N TYR A 230 5.42 5.94 -9.49
CA TYR A 230 4.53 7.06 -9.14
C TYR A 230 5.32 8.26 -8.55
N PRO A 231 6.40 8.73 -9.21
CA PRO A 231 7.30 9.74 -8.64
C PRO A 231 6.55 11.03 -8.32
N GLY A 232 6.67 11.50 -7.08
CA GLY A 232 6.08 12.75 -6.60
C GLY A 232 4.56 12.82 -6.60
N LEU A 233 3.84 11.70 -6.74
CA LEU A 233 2.37 11.69 -6.74
C LEU A 233 1.75 11.60 -5.34
N PHE A 234 2.41 10.91 -4.42
CA PHE A 234 1.89 10.67 -3.07
C PHE A 234 2.61 11.55 -2.05
N GLN A 235 1.85 12.13 -1.12
CA GLN A 235 2.40 12.94 -0.03
C GLN A 235 3.07 12.05 1.01
N GLU A 236 2.41 10.95 1.37
CA GLU A 236 2.85 10.02 2.40
C GLU A 236 2.54 8.56 2.02
N VAL A 237 3.27 7.63 2.63
CA VAL A 237 3.08 6.17 2.47
C VAL A 237 2.99 5.54 3.84
N HIS A 238 1.84 4.93 4.13
CA HIS A 238 1.52 4.32 5.43
C HIS A 238 1.38 2.81 5.33
N PHE A 239 1.95 2.13 6.32
CA PHE A 239 1.96 0.67 6.43
C PHE A 239 1.11 0.26 7.64
N GLY A 240 0.09 -0.58 7.39
CA GLY A 240 -0.72 -1.22 8.43
C GLY A 240 0.01 -2.36 9.13
N ASN A 241 1.08 -2.90 8.51
CA ASN A 241 1.89 -3.98 9.06
C ASN A 241 1.09 -5.25 9.39
N HIS A 242 0.08 -5.57 8.57
CA HIS A 242 -0.75 -6.75 8.78
C HIS A 242 0.05 -8.04 8.51
N PHE A 243 -0.25 -9.09 9.27
CA PHE A 243 0.41 -10.40 9.17
C PHE A 243 1.93 -10.39 9.43
N ALA A 244 2.47 -9.31 10.02
CA ALA A 244 3.88 -9.23 10.36
C ALA A 244 4.25 -10.11 11.56
N LEU A 245 5.46 -10.65 11.55
CA LEU A 245 6.01 -11.43 12.66
C LEU A 245 6.27 -10.59 13.92
N HIS A 246 6.52 -9.28 13.73
CA HIS A 246 6.85 -8.32 14.79
C HIS A 246 6.27 -6.92 14.48
N GLY A 247 6.20 -6.09 15.53
CA GLY A 247 5.74 -4.69 15.45
C GLY A 247 4.24 -4.53 15.65
N GLN A 248 3.81 -3.28 15.87
CA GLN A 248 2.39 -2.95 16.02
C GLN A 248 1.69 -3.01 14.65
N SER A 249 0.50 -3.62 14.63
CA SER A 249 -0.41 -3.57 13.49
C SER A 249 -1.38 -2.42 13.69
N ARG A 250 -1.68 -1.67 12.63
CA ARG A 250 -2.70 -0.61 12.60
C ARG A 250 -3.68 -0.89 11.49
N SER A 251 -4.97 -0.75 11.77
CA SER A 251 -6.00 -1.02 10.76
C SER A 251 -6.00 0.07 9.67
N LYS A 252 -6.55 -0.24 8.49
CA LYS A 252 -6.66 0.77 7.42
C LYS A 252 -7.60 1.90 7.84
N SER A 253 -8.71 1.58 8.49
CA SER A 253 -9.66 2.59 9.01
C SER A 253 -8.97 3.55 9.99
N GLU A 254 -8.12 3.07 10.89
CA GLU A 254 -7.36 3.91 11.82
C GLU A 254 -6.36 4.83 11.12
N ILE A 255 -5.64 4.31 10.12
CA ILE A 255 -4.68 5.10 9.33
C ILE A 255 -5.42 6.17 8.53
N CYS A 256 -6.43 5.77 7.76
CA CYS A 256 -7.24 6.68 6.95
C CYS A 256 -7.87 7.79 7.79
N ARG A 257 -8.42 7.47 8.97
CA ARG A 257 -8.96 8.47 9.89
C ARG A 257 -7.89 9.44 10.40
N SER A 258 -6.68 8.95 10.70
CA SER A 258 -5.58 9.82 11.15
C SER A 258 -5.10 10.80 10.08
N LEU A 259 -5.33 10.50 8.80
CA LEU A 259 -5.02 11.36 7.67
C LEU A 259 -6.15 12.33 7.30
N GLY A 260 -7.33 12.18 7.91
CA GLY A 260 -8.54 12.86 7.42
C GLY A 260 -8.95 12.40 6.01
N ALA A 261 -8.61 11.16 5.63
CA ALA A 261 -8.99 10.61 4.34
C ALA A 261 -10.52 10.53 4.21
N GLN A 262 -11.04 11.06 3.10
CA GLN A 262 -12.46 11.06 2.79
C GLN A 262 -12.84 9.85 1.92
N VAL A 263 -11.87 9.36 1.14
CA VAL A 263 -12.03 8.24 0.22
C VAL A 263 -10.90 7.23 0.41
N LEU A 264 -11.23 5.93 0.37
CA LEU A 264 -10.29 4.84 0.18
C LEU A 264 -10.51 4.17 -1.18
N ILE A 265 -9.42 3.86 -1.90
CA ILE A 265 -9.41 2.98 -3.07
C ILE A 265 -8.68 1.69 -2.69
N ASP A 266 -9.40 0.57 -2.68
CA ASP A 266 -8.92 -0.72 -2.16
C ASP A 266 -9.61 -1.86 -2.90
N ASP A 267 -8.91 -2.96 -3.16
CA ASP A 267 -9.50 -4.14 -3.79
C ASP A 267 -10.08 -5.13 -2.77
N ASN A 268 -9.78 -4.97 -1.48
CA ASN A 268 -10.16 -5.88 -0.44
C ASN A 268 -11.52 -5.52 0.18
N PRO A 269 -12.54 -6.38 0.04
CA PRO A 269 -13.88 -6.10 0.55
C PRO A 269 -13.93 -5.94 2.08
N ARG A 270 -13.00 -6.59 2.81
CA ARG A 270 -12.94 -6.45 4.27
C ARG A 270 -12.49 -5.05 4.67
N TYR A 271 -11.44 -4.52 4.03
CA TYR A 271 -10.98 -3.16 4.31
C TYR A 271 -11.98 -2.12 3.79
N ALA A 272 -12.66 -2.41 2.69
CA ALA A 272 -13.72 -1.56 2.19
C ALA A 272 -14.86 -1.39 3.20
N LEU A 273 -15.38 -2.49 3.76
CA LEU A 273 -16.39 -2.41 4.81
C LEU A 273 -15.86 -1.72 6.07
N GLU A 274 -14.68 -2.12 6.54
CA GLU A 274 -14.05 -1.56 7.74
C GLU A 274 -13.91 -0.02 7.66
N CYS A 275 -13.52 0.51 6.51
CA CYS A 275 -13.39 1.96 6.31
C CYS A 275 -14.76 2.64 6.09
N ALA A 276 -15.69 1.97 5.42
CA ALA A 276 -17.03 2.50 5.20
C ALA A 276 -17.83 2.61 6.51
N GLU A 277 -17.66 1.68 7.44
CA GLU A 277 -18.30 1.70 8.77
C GLU A 277 -17.88 2.91 9.62
N VAL A 278 -16.67 3.44 9.39
CA VAL A 278 -16.20 4.67 10.06
C VAL A 278 -16.46 5.94 9.23
N GLY A 279 -17.27 5.84 8.18
CA GLY A 279 -17.79 6.98 7.42
C GLY A 279 -17.01 7.38 6.17
N LEU A 280 -16.02 6.59 5.72
CA LEU A 280 -15.31 6.87 4.47
C LEU A 280 -16.13 6.40 3.27
N LYS A 281 -16.05 7.15 2.17
CA LYS A 281 -16.42 6.61 0.86
C LYS A 281 -15.35 5.61 0.43
N VAL A 282 -15.75 4.51 -0.17
CA VAL A 282 -14.81 3.51 -0.67
C VAL A 282 -15.10 3.19 -2.13
N LEU A 283 -14.04 3.22 -2.93
CA LEU A 283 -14.02 2.67 -4.28
C LEU A 283 -13.44 1.25 -4.21
N LEU A 284 -14.32 0.24 -4.19
CA LEU A 284 -13.93 -1.16 -4.20
C LEU A 284 -13.43 -1.52 -5.60
N PHE A 285 -12.12 -1.63 -5.76
CA PHE A 285 -11.45 -1.78 -7.04
C PHE A 285 -11.44 -3.25 -7.48
N ASP A 286 -12.17 -3.57 -8.55
CA ASP A 286 -12.34 -4.92 -9.10
C ASP A 286 -11.86 -4.93 -10.55
N TYR A 287 -10.55 -4.95 -10.75
CA TYR A 287 -9.95 -4.65 -12.05
C TYR A 287 -10.51 -5.53 -13.17
N ASN A 288 -11.12 -4.93 -14.18
CA ASN A 288 -11.84 -5.57 -15.29
C ASN A 288 -12.80 -6.67 -14.84
N ASN A 289 -13.43 -6.50 -13.67
CA ASN A 289 -14.31 -7.49 -13.06
C ASN A 289 -13.60 -8.86 -12.85
N SER A 290 -12.27 -8.88 -12.70
CA SER A 290 -11.49 -10.11 -12.65
C SER A 290 -11.25 -10.65 -11.25
N TYR A 291 -11.47 -9.86 -10.19
CA TYR A 291 -11.11 -10.21 -8.82
C TYR A 291 -12.19 -11.07 -8.15
N PRO A 292 -11.97 -12.40 -7.95
CA PRO A 292 -13.03 -13.29 -7.48
C PRO A 292 -13.43 -12.99 -6.02
N TRP A 293 -12.48 -12.55 -5.20
CA TRP A 293 -12.73 -12.12 -3.83
C TRP A 293 -13.70 -10.93 -3.73
N CYS A 294 -13.83 -10.11 -4.79
CA CYS A 294 -14.77 -8.98 -4.84
C CYS A 294 -16.23 -9.36 -5.14
N LYS A 295 -16.53 -10.64 -5.39
CA LYS A 295 -17.86 -11.09 -5.87
C LYS A 295 -18.85 -11.45 -4.76
N ALA A 296 -18.47 -11.37 -3.50
CA ALA A 296 -19.40 -11.63 -2.41
C ALA A 296 -20.46 -10.51 -2.32
N ASP A 297 -21.74 -10.88 -2.44
CA ASP A 297 -22.88 -9.95 -2.56
C ASP A 297 -23.07 -9.02 -1.35
N SER A 298 -22.57 -9.42 -0.17
CA SER A 298 -22.77 -8.67 1.07
C SER A 298 -22.06 -7.31 1.09
N ILE A 299 -20.90 -7.17 0.43
CA ILE A 299 -20.09 -5.95 0.53
C ILE A 299 -20.65 -4.79 -0.31
N ALA A 300 -21.17 -5.09 -1.51
CA ALA A 300 -21.69 -4.05 -2.42
C ALA A 300 -23.00 -3.40 -1.92
N SER A 301 -23.58 -3.90 -0.82
CA SER A 301 -24.81 -3.35 -0.24
C SER A 301 -24.58 -2.12 0.64
N HIS A 302 -23.34 -1.84 1.07
CA HIS A 302 -23.06 -0.70 1.94
C HIS A 302 -23.14 0.63 1.15
N PRO A 303 -23.91 1.65 1.62
CA PRO A 303 -24.18 2.86 0.84
C PRO A 303 -22.95 3.73 0.53
N LEU A 304 -21.86 3.54 1.29
CA LEU A 304 -20.58 4.24 1.06
C LEU A 304 -19.58 3.43 0.23
N VAL A 305 -19.91 2.20 -0.18
CA VAL A 305 -19.04 1.36 -1.01
C VAL A 305 -19.54 1.38 -2.45
N THR A 306 -18.71 1.85 -3.36
CA THR A 306 -18.98 1.85 -4.80
C THR A 306 -17.96 0.95 -5.48
N LYS A 307 -18.42 -0.08 -6.21
CA LYS A 307 -17.53 -0.95 -6.99
C LYS A 307 -17.12 -0.24 -8.28
N VAL A 308 -15.84 -0.31 -8.62
CA VAL A 308 -15.25 0.26 -9.85
C VAL A 308 -14.35 -0.77 -10.51
N TYR A 309 -14.32 -0.78 -11.84
CA TYR A 309 -13.63 -1.85 -12.59
C TYR A 309 -12.32 -1.41 -13.23
N ASN A 310 -11.99 -0.12 -13.20
CA ASN A 310 -10.77 0.42 -13.80
C ASN A 310 -10.53 1.85 -13.29
N TRP A 311 -9.38 2.41 -13.63
CA TRP A 311 -9.00 3.76 -13.21
C TRP A 311 -9.80 4.87 -13.89
N GLN A 312 -10.48 4.61 -15.01
CA GLN A 312 -11.40 5.59 -15.61
C GLN A 312 -12.65 5.77 -14.74
N GLU A 313 -13.21 4.70 -14.21
CA GLU A 313 -14.36 4.75 -13.29
C GLU A 313 -13.97 5.38 -11.94
N VAL A 314 -12.74 5.15 -11.46
CA VAL A 314 -12.19 5.87 -10.30
C VAL A 314 -12.18 7.38 -10.57
N GLU A 315 -11.65 7.82 -11.72
CA GLU A 315 -11.61 9.24 -12.11
C GLU A 315 -13.02 9.85 -12.13
N GLN A 316 -13.99 9.15 -12.71
CA GLN A 316 -15.39 9.60 -12.80
C GLN A 316 -16.05 9.76 -11.42
N ASN A 317 -15.89 8.78 -10.53
CA ASN A 317 -16.49 8.84 -9.20
C ASN A 317 -15.89 9.97 -8.36
N LEU A 318 -14.56 10.09 -8.33
CA LEU A 318 -13.89 11.18 -7.61
C LEU A 318 -14.26 12.55 -8.18
N ALA A 319 -14.27 12.71 -9.50
CA ALA A 319 -14.69 13.96 -10.13
C ALA A 319 -16.13 14.33 -9.75
N SER A 320 -17.05 13.37 -9.69
CA SER A 320 -18.43 13.62 -9.29
C SER A 320 -18.57 14.15 -7.86
N TRP A 321 -17.72 13.68 -6.93
CA TRP A 321 -17.74 14.11 -5.54
C TRP A 321 -16.98 15.42 -5.30
N ILE A 322 -16.02 15.76 -6.16
CA ILE A 322 -15.31 17.04 -6.10
C ILE A 322 -16.21 18.18 -6.61
N LEU A 323 -17.10 17.87 -7.57
CA LEU A 323 -18.00 18.85 -8.19
C LEU A 323 -19.35 19.01 -7.46
N SER A 324 -19.69 18.12 -6.53
CA SER A 324 -20.94 18.12 -5.75
C SER A 324 -20.87 19.00 -4.52
#